data_AF-A0A948VRJ0-F1
#
_entry.id   AF-A0A948VRJ0-F1
#
_cell.length_a   1.000
_cell.length_b   1.000
_cell.length_c   1.000
_cell.angle_alpha   90.00
_cell.angle_beta   90.00
_cell.angle_gamma   90.00
#
_symmetry.space_group_name_H-M   'P 1'
#
loop_
_entity.id
_entity.type
_entity.pdbx_description
1 polymer ?
#
loop_
_entity_poly.entity_id
_entity_poly.type
_entity_poly.pdbx_seq_one_letter_code
_entity_poly.pdbx_strand_id
1 'polypeptide(L)'
;MSFDWKNLWDVASQIEAIWGWAAFVFFVLTYISYLAYSYYRAGSFLSRVLLEPGAGLRRGGRKMWLLARADAGLLFGRHASRFSAARRLAELEILAPAEKRPNRNDYSRAELDGYVKDLNAWRKHRSEREAGLITSLQAELRGPSSHFETSGFDLLGRCIEGVSSLLKGSKSSATYEPPHLKSFSHLDENRDAIRRYFLTLKDMDPKAELRFLSETKIDIGYVAPLFLLTGILNRFDEDGGWKHILENYRSLVADDEPYSIETRELRSFLFNCWLLWGPSISLCSCSAWRCPAEANASYLLQYGYGDENQSIGVFWRSDSAPDEMESNQLLLPLRSEPDTVDPRIGILATARLAVPAVLRGHFRWGPDYRPDQICRAQQQVRGDPEEPNSRGGRVVLECASNRGLIANRSTLSSNYYSAYIWVIFVICDERGRLFYPNANDAWKNLLCFFEHGNIADATTFQALKEYLIAKVNNSLSEILERERILGKPIKIVYACALDDTNCSAEGKTLFPPSSHERVEPCASLSESDRTRLENTLSTKKERIVDILAEQILTTDISGKPVHPVLAEAVASGHLILPVIANADELDWGEVNFSSCSLPQIVDDFYHALGQPGT
;
A
#
# COMPACT_ATOMS: atom_id res chain seq x y z
N MET A 1 -56.01 37.24 63.80
CA MET A 1 -54.65 37.05 63.26
C MET A 1 -54.69 37.34 61.77
N SER A 2 -54.29 38.53 61.34
CA SER A 2 -54.14 38.85 59.92
C SER A 2 -52.82 38.26 59.44
N PHE A 3 -52.89 37.28 58.54
CA PHE A 3 -51.72 36.69 57.92
C PHE A 3 -51.07 37.74 57.01
N ASP A 4 -49.81 38.08 57.24
CA ASP A 4 -49.11 39.14 56.51
C ASP A 4 -48.56 38.61 55.18
N TRP A 5 -49.37 38.73 54.13
CA TRP A 5 -49.06 38.28 52.79
C TRP A 5 -47.87 39.00 52.13
N LYS A 6 -47.49 40.20 52.61
CA LYS A 6 -46.35 40.94 52.04
C LYS A 6 -45.01 40.29 52.39
N ASN A 7 -44.84 39.87 53.64
CA ASN A 7 -43.64 39.16 54.07
C ASN A 7 -43.45 37.84 53.32
N LEU A 8 -44.54 37.16 52.97
CA LEU A 8 -44.49 35.94 52.16
C LEU A 8 -44.05 36.20 50.71
N TRP A 9 -44.45 37.33 50.12
CA TRP A 9 -44.09 37.68 48.75
C TRP A 9 -42.62 38.12 48.63
N ASP A 10 -42.12 38.87 49.62
CA ASP A 10 -40.71 39.27 49.69
C ASP A 10 -39.79 38.07 49.92
N VAL A 11 -40.20 37.13 50.78
CA VAL A 11 -39.48 35.86 50.98
C VAL A 11 -39.50 35.02 49.69
N ALA A 12 -40.63 34.94 48.99
CA ALA A 12 -40.72 34.21 47.72
C ALA A 12 -39.82 34.83 46.62
N SER A 13 -39.81 36.16 46.49
CA SER A 13 -38.94 36.89 45.54
C SER A 13 -37.45 36.71 45.85
N GLN A 14 -37.07 36.74 47.13
CA GLN A 14 -35.69 36.47 47.54
C GLN A 14 -35.30 35.00 47.26
N ILE A 15 -36.20 34.06 47.49
CA ILE A 15 -35.99 32.64 47.16
C ILE A 15 -35.80 32.49 45.64
N GLU A 16 -36.64 33.09 44.80
CA GLU A 16 -36.49 33.07 43.34
C GLU A 16 -35.17 33.67 42.87
N ALA A 17 -34.76 34.80 43.45
CA ALA A 17 -33.47 35.43 43.15
C ALA A 17 -32.29 34.53 43.53
N ILE A 18 -32.34 33.89 44.71
CA ILE A 18 -31.32 32.92 45.16
C ILE A 18 -31.28 31.70 44.24
N TRP A 19 -32.43 31.17 43.82
CA TRP A 19 -32.51 30.07 42.86
C TRP A 19 -31.95 30.46 41.50
N GLY A 20 -32.23 31.67 41.01
CA GLY A 20 -31.66 32.21 39.78
C GLY A 20 -30.13 32.28 39.84
N TRP A 21 -29.58 32.79 40.94
CA TRP A 21 -28.14 32.84 41.17
C TRP A 21 -27.52 31.44 41.28
N ALA A 22 -28.15 30.53 42.03
CA ALA A 22 -27.67 29.16 42.17
C ALA A 22 -27.68 28.41 40.83
N ALA A 23 -28.74 28.56 40.04
CA ALA A 23 -28.84 27.99 38.69
C ALA A 23 -27.77 28.57 37.75
N PHE A 24 -27.53 29.88 37.80
CA PHE A 24 -26.46 30.52 37.03
C PHE A 24 -25.07 30.01 37.42
N VAL A 25 -24.76 29.95 38.72
CA VAL A 25 -23.47 29.42 39.21
C VAL A 25 -23.28 27.96 38.81
N PHE A 26 -24.33 27.14 38.97
CA PHE A 26 -24.30 25.74 38.53
C PHE A 26 -24.05 25.62 37.02
N PHE A 27 -24.72 26.43 36.21
CA PHE A 27 -24.50 26.49 34.77
C PHE A 27 -23.06 26.90 34.42
N VAL A 28 -22.52 27.93 35.07
CA VAL A 28 -21.14 28.40 34.86
C VAL A 28 -20.11 27.34 35.27
N LEU A 29 -20.29 26.69 36.43
CA LEU A 29 -19.39 25.62 36.88
C LEU A 29 -19.46 24.39 35.97
N THR A 30 -20.66 24.03 35.52
CA THR A 30 -20.86 22.95 34.55
C THR A 30 -20.16 23.29 33.23
N TYR A 31 -20.29 24.53 32.78
CA TYR A 31 -19.64 25.02 31.57
C TYR A 31 -18.11 25.03 31.69
N ILE A 32 -17.55 25.52 32.80
CA ILE A 32 -16.10 25.50 33.07
C ILE A 32 -15.59 24.07 33.15
N SER A 33 -16.29 23.19 33.87
CA SER A 33 -15.92 21.78 33.99
C SER A 33 -15.92 21.09 32.63
N TYR A 34 -16.90 21.43 31.80
CA TYR A 34 -16.98 20.95 30.43
C TYR A 34 -15.86 21.48 29.53
N LEU A 35 -15.53 22.77 29.63
CA LEU A 35 -14.39 23.37 28.91
C LEU A 35 -13.08 22.68 29.32
N ALA A 36 -12.85 22.53 30.63
CA ALA A 36 -11.67 21.86 31.18
C ALA A 36 -11.60 20.40 30.71
N TYR A 37 -12.72 19.67 30.72
CA TYR A 37 -12.80 18.31 30.20
C TYR A 37 -12.45 18.24 28.71
N SER A 38 -13.01 19.12 27.87
CA SER A 38 -12.74 19.10 26.43
C SER A 38 -11.30 19.51 26.10
N TYR A 39 -10.72 20.46 26.85
CA TYR A 39 -9.31 20.84 26.72
C TYR A 39 -8.39 19.70 27.17
N TYR A 40 -8.72 19.05 28.28
CA TYR A 40 -8.01 17.87 28.75
C TYR A 40 -8.07 16.74 27.72
N ARG A 41 -9.25 16.46 27.15
CA ARG A 41 -9.44 15.43 26.12
C ARG A 41 -8.61 15.75 24.87
N ALA A 42 -8.69 16.96 24.32
CA ALA A 42 -7.92 17.37 23.15
C ALA A 42 -6.40 17.38 23.42
N GLY A 43 -5.97 17.88 24.57
CA GLY A 43 -4.57 17.87 24.99
C GLY A 43 -4.02 16.47 25.24
N SER A 44 -4.84 15.57 25.81
CA SER A 44 -4.51 14.16 26.00
C SER A 44 -4.37 13.46 24.65
N PHE A 45 -5.27 13.70 23.70
CA PHE A 45 -5.17 13.16 22.34
C PHE A 45 -3.84 13.57 21.68
N LEU A 46 -3.55 14.87 21.63
CA LEU A 46 -2.29 15.37 21.07
C LEU A 46 -1.06 14.79 21.78
N SER A 47 -1.14 14.63 23.10
CA SER A 47 -0.06 14.05 23.89
C SER A 47 0.17 12.57 23.60
N ARG A 48 -0.89 11.79 23.39
CA ARG A 48 -0.80 10.35 23.11
C ARG A 48 -0.39 10.06 21.66
N VAL A 49 -0.78 10.91 20.71
CA VAL A 49 -0.48 10.72 19.29
C VAL A 49 0.91 11.24 18.92
N LEU A 50 1.20 12.50 19.26
CA LEU A 50 2.39 13.22 18.77
C LEU A 50 3.60 13.09 19.69
N LEU A 51 3.42 12.62 20.93
CA LEU A 51 4.50 12.51 21.89
C LEU A 51 4.68 11.06 22.32
N GLU A 52 5.89 10.73 22.76
CA GLU A 52 6.22 9.39 23.26
C GLU A 52 5.34 9.00 24.48
N PRO A 53 5.05 7.71 24.67
CA PRO A 53 4.40 7.22 25.88
C PRO A 53 5.11 7.76 27.14
N GLY A 54 4.34 8.40 28.03
CA GLY A 54 4.88 9.05 29.22
C GLY A 54 5.21 10.54 29.07
N ALA A 55 5.05 11.13 27.88
CA ALA A 55 5.10 12.57 27.73
C ALA A 55 3.99 13.24 28.56
N GLY A 56 4.39 14.10 29.51
CA GLY A 56 3.44 14.73 30.42
C GLY A 56 2.46 15.69 29.74
N LEU A 57 1.25 15.80 30.30
CA LEU A 57 0.14 16.68 29.90
C LEU A 57 0.55 18.12 29.55
N ARG A 58 1.61 18.64 30.19
CA ARG A 58 2.16 19.98 29.90
C ARG A 58 2.58 20.15 28.44
N ARG A 59 3.13 19.10 27.80
CA ARG A 59 3.53 19.15 26.39
C ARG A 59 2.31 19.12 25.45
N GLY A 60 1.29 18.33 25.78
CA GLY A 60 -0.02 18.38 25.09
C GLY A 60 -0.67 19.76 25.19
N GLY A 61 -0.63 20.38 26.38
CA GLY A 61 -1.11 21.75 26.60
C GLY A 61 -0.39 22.81 25.74
N ARG A 62 0.91 22.65 25.47
CA ARG A 62 1.64 23.52 24.53
C ARG A 62 1.12 23.40 23.10
N LYS A 63 0.78 22.19 22.64
CA LYS A 63 0.15 21.99 21.32
C LYS A 63 -1.27 22.55 21.28
N MET A 64 -2.05 22.42 22.35
CA MET A 64 -3.35 23.09 22.49
C MET A 64 -3.23 24.62 22.43
N TRP A 65 -2.13 25.19 22.91
CA TRP A 65 -1.89 26.63 22.79
C TRP A 65 -1.65 27.07 21.34
N LEU A 66 -1.04 26.23 20.49
CA LEU A 66 -0.95 26.49 19.06
C LEU A 66 -2.35 26.52 18.41
N LEU A 67 -3.24 25.60 18.79
CA LEU A 67 -4.64 25.63 18.34
C LEU A 67 -5.37 26.92 18.77
N ALA A 68 -5.19 27.35 20.02
CA ALA A 68 -5.76 28.59 20.51
C ALA A 68 -5.25 29.84 19.77
N ARG A 69 -4.02 29.80 19.22
CA ARG A 69 -3.50 30.87 18.36
C ARG A 69 -4.11 30.84 16.95
N ALA A 70 -4.41 29.66 16.43
CA ALA A 70 -5.13 29.52 15.16
C ALA A 70 -6.55 30.05 15.30
N ASP A 71 -7.26 29.61 16.34
CA ASP A 71 -8.61 30.08 16.65
C ASP A 71 -8.83 30.17 18.17
N ALA A 72 -8.90 31.41 18.68
CA ALA A 72 -9.19 31.68 20.08
C ALA A 72 -10.59 31.19 20.50
N GLY A 73 -11.52 31.03 19.54
CA GLY A 73 -12.83 30.41 19.74
C GLY A 73 -12.71 28.97 20.23
N LEU A 74 -11.61 28.26 19.95
CA LEU A 74 -11.36 26.93 20.51
C LEU A 74 -11.16 26.94 22.03
N LEU A 75 -10.84 28.05 22.67
CA LEU A 75 -10.78 28.12 24.13
C LEU A 75 -12.17 28.19 24.77
N PHE A 76 -13.16 28.75 24.05
CA PHE A 76 -14.44 29.16 24.63
C PHE A 76 -15.68 28.67 23.85
N GLY A 77 -15.54 27.86 22.80
CA GLY A 77 -16.63 27.41 21.91
C GLY A 77 -17.08 25.95 22.07
N ARG A 78 -17.91 25.47 21.13
CA ARG A 78 -18.59 24.14 21.11
C ARG A 78 -17.60 22.95 21.11
N HIS A 79 -18.03 21.80 21.66
CA HIS A 79 -17.23 20.56 21.82
C HIS A 79 -16.47 20.11 20.57
N ALA A 80 -17.19 20.10 19.45
CA ALA A 80 -16.83 19.32 18.28
C ALA A 80 -15.65 19.93 17.52
N SER A 81 -15.36 21.22 17.76
CA SER A 81 -14.22 21.90 17.14
C SER A 81 -12.89 21.58 17.83
N ARG A 82 -12.82 21.39 19.15
CA ARG A 82 -11.53 21.17 19.84
C ARG A 82 -10.90 19.82 19.52
N PHE A 83 -11.68 18.75 19.62
CA PHE A 83 -11.18 17.42 19.34
C PHE A 83 -10.91 17.24 17.84
N SER A 84 -11.76 17.79 16.97
CA SER A 84 -11.52 17.83 15.53
C SER A 84 -10.26 18.63 15.19
N ALA A 85 -10.08 19.82 15.76
CA ALA A 85 -8.88 20.63 15.56
C ALA A 85 -7.61 19.94 16.10
N ALA A 86 -7.72 19.21 17.21
CA ALA A 86 -6.63 18.36 17.72
C ALA A 86 -6.29 17.21 16.76
N ARG A 87 -7.29 16.55 16.17
CA ARG A 87 -7.09 15.56 15.11
C ARG A 87 -6.38 16.17 13.89
N ARG A 88 -6.86 17.31 13.40
CA ARG A 88 -6.25 18.05 12.29
C ARG A 88 -4.80 18.41 12.56
N LEU A 89 -4.51 19.01 13.73
CA LEU A 89 -3.13 19.35 14.09
C LEU A 89 -2.26 18.09 14.15
N ALA A 90 -2.78 16.97 14.68
CA ALA A 90 -2.04 15.72 14.68
C ALA A 90 -1.74 15.21 13.27
N GLU A 91 -2.73 15.24 12.36
CA GLU A 91 -2.58 14.85 10.96
C GLU A 91 -1.55 15.72 10.24
N LEU A 92 -1.62 17.05 10.40
CA LEU A 92 -0.64 17.98 9.82
C LEU A 92 0.78 17.73 10.35
N GLU A 93 0.92 17.44 11.64
CA GLU A 93 2.21 17.13 12.25
C GLU A 93 2.74 15.75 11.85
N ILE A 94 1.88 14.80 11.52
CA ILE A 94 2.25 13.49 10.97
C ILE A 94 2.70 13.62 9.50
N LEU A 95 1.95 14.38 8.69
CA LEU A 95 2.23 14.56 7.26
C LEU A 95 3.42 15.50 7.00
N ALA A 96 3.69 16.42 7.94
CA ALA A 96 4.79 17.36 7.88
C ALA A 96 5.50 17.47 9.24
N PRO A 97 6.21 16.42 9.69
CA PRO A 97 6.86 16.37 11.00
C PRO A 97 7.87 17.50 11.18
N ALA A 98 8.03 17.92 12.43
CA ALA A 98 9.03 18.92 12.77
C ALA A 98 10.44 18.34 12.56
N GLU A 99 11.33 19.13 11.94
CA GLU A 99 12.74 18.79 11.87
C GLU A 99 13.29 18.48 13.28
N LYS A 100 14.12 17.45 13.39
CA LYS A 100 14.80 17.13 14.65
C LYS A 100 15.66 18.32 15.04
N ARG A 101 15.54 18.74 16.30
CA ARG A 101 16.39 19.81 16.84
C ARG A 101 17.84 19.32 16.79
N PRO A 102 18.80 20.10 16.25
CA PRO A 102 20.21 19.74 16.29
C PRO A 102 20.64 19.41 17.72
N ASN A 103 21.32 18.28 17.91
CA ASN A 103 21.83 17.88 19.21
C ASN A 103 23.26 18.40 19.34
N ARG A 104 23.57 19.07 20.45
CA ARG A 104 24.91 19.63 20.70
C ARG A 104 25.99 18.55 20.69
N ASN A 105 25.65 17.33 21.09
CA ASN A 105 26.61 16.23 21.22
C ASN A 105 27.09 15.69 19.86
N ASP A 106 26.38 16.02 18.77
CA ASP A 106 26.73 15.59 17.42
C ASP A 106 27.86 16.45 16.81
N TYR A 107 28.28 17.52 17.53
CA TYR A 107 29.29 18.48 17.07
C TYR A 107 30.52 18.41 17.97
N SER A 108 31.71 18.39 17.37
CA SER A 108 32.95 18.52 18.11
C SER A 108 33.08 19.94 18.71
N ARG A 109 34.00 20.12 19.68
CA ARG A 109 34.26 21.45 20.25
C ARG A 109 34.71 22.47 19.19
N ALA A 110 35.35 22.02 18.12
CA ALA A 110 35.77 22.87 17.00
C ALA A 110 34.60 23.27 16.08
N GLU A 111 33.48 22.55 16.11
CA GLU A 111 32.30 22.76 15.26
C GLU A 111 31.16 23.47 15.99
N LEU A 112 31.44 24.10 17.14
CA LEU A 112 30.41 24.77 17.95
C LEU A 112 29.68 25.88 17.18
N ASP A 113 30.40 26.58 16.29
CA ASP A 113 29.82 27.61 15.42
C ASP A 113 28.85 26.99 14.39
N GLY A 114 29.14 25.78 13.91
CA GLY A 114 28.24 24.98 13.06
C GLY A 114 26.95 24.63 13.80
N TYR A 115 27.04 24.14 15.04
CA TYR A 115 25.87 23.86 15.87
C TYR A 115 24.99 25.10 16.09
N VAL A 116 25.60 26.26 16.39
CA VAL A 116 24.83 27.50 16.60
C VAL A 116 24.14 27.94 15.32
N LYS A 117 24.81 27.82 14.18
CA LYS A 117 24.23 28.11 12.85
C LYS A 117 23.03 27.20 12.58
N ASP A 118 23.19 25.89 12.76
CA ASP A 118 22.15 24.90 12.50
C ASP A 118 20.97 25.05 13.48
N LEU A 119 21.25 25.37 14.75
CA LEU A 119 20.21 25.64 15.75
C LEU A 119 19.40 26.89 15.41
N ASN A 120 20.03 27.95 14.91
CA ASN A 120 19.34 29.16 14.48
C ASN A 120 18.53 28.93 13.20
N ALA A 121 19.07 28.17 12.23
CA ALA A 121 18.35 27.74 11.05
C ALA A 121 17.11 26.91 11.43
N TRP A 122 17.26 25.92 12.30
CA TRP A 122 16.16 25.11 12.83
C TRP A 122 15.11 25.96 13.55
N ARG A 123 15.51 26.95 14.37
CA ARG A 123 14.56 27.87 15.04
C ARG A 123 13.74 28.67 14.04
N LYS A 124 14.40 29.18 12.99
CA LYS A 124 13.76 29.91 11.91
C LYS A 124 12.76 29.01 11.16
N HIS A 125 13.21 27.84 10.70
CA HIS A 125 12.38 26.84 10.02
C HIS A 125 11.19 26.41 10.88
N ARG A 126 11.41 26.19 12.18
CA ARG A 126 10.34 25.87 13.13
C ARG A 126 9.31 26.98 13.25
N SER A 127 9.75 28.23 13.34
CA SER A 127 8.83 29.38 13.43
C SER A 127 8.01 29.54 12.15
N GLU A 128 8.65 29.38 10.99
CA GLU A 128 8.00 29.42 9.67
C GLU A 128 6.98 28.28 9.54
N ARG A 129 7.36 27.06 9.96
CA ARG A 129 6.46 25.91 10.00
C ARG A 129 5.27 26.12 10.93
N GLU A 130 5.50 26.58 12.17
CA GLU A 130 4.41 26.85 13.12
C GLU A 130 3.45 27.92 12.58
N ALA A 131 3.96 28.95 11.90
CA ALA A 131 3.13 29.94 11.23
C ALA A 131 2.34 29.32 10.07
N GLY A 132 2.97 28.46 9.26
CA GLY A 132 2.31 27.70 8.20
C GLY A 132 1.15 26.84 8.73
N LEU A 133 1.41 26.03 9.76
CA LEU A 133 0.39 25.20 10.42
C LEU A 133 -0.78 26.02 10.96
N ILE A 134 -0.51 27.17 11.58
CA ILE A 134 -1.56 28.08 12.09
C ILE A 134 -2.42 28.58 10.93
N THR A 135 -1.82 28.99 9.82
CA THR A 135 -2.54 29.42 8.62
C THR A 135 -3.38 28.28 8.04
N SER A 136 -2.85 27.06 7.97
CA SER A 136 -3.57 25.88 7.49
C SER A 136 -4.78 25.56 8.35
N LEU A 137 -4.59 25.53 9.67
CA LEU A 137 -5.67 25.30 10.63
C LEU A 137 -6.73 26.40 10.55
N GLN A 138 -6.33 27.67 10.38
CA GLN A 138 -7.28 28.77 10.22
C GLN A 138 -8.13 28.64 8.95
N ALA A 139 -7.53 28.22 7.84
CA ALA A 139 -8.24 28.02 6.59
C ALA A 139 -9.28 26.90 6.71
N GLU A 140 -8.91 25.77 7.30
CA GLU A 140 -9.80 24.63 7.50
C GLU A 140 -10.91 24.93 8.53
N LEU A 141 -10.57 25.55 9.67
CA LEU A 141 -11.54 25.84 10.74
C LEU A 141 -12.54 26.93 10.34
N ARG A 142 -12.21 27.79 9.37
CA ARG A 142 -13.13 28.84 8.86
C ARG A 142 -13.90 28.42 7.61
N GLY A 143 -13.70 27.20 7.10
CA GLY A 143 -14.46 26.68 5.97
C GLY A 143 -15.98 26.69 6.24
N PRO A 144 -16.83 26.73 5.20
CA PRO A 144 -18.28 26.77 5.36
C PRO A 144 -18.73 25.59 6.23
N SER A 145 -19.17 25.92 7.43
CA SER A 145 -19.60 24.99 8.47
C SER A 145 -20.50 23.92 7.87
N SER A 146 -20.06 22.66 7.90
CA SER A 146 -20.90 21.51 7.57
C SER A 146 -22.08 21.46 8.55
N HIS A 147 -23.25 21.96 8.14
CA HIS A 147 -24.62 21.72 8.66
C HIS A 147 -24.91 21.69 10.19
N PHE A 148 -23.98 22.02 11.08
CA PHE A 148 -24.13 21.89 12.54
C PHE A 148 -24.16 23.22 13.29
N GLU A 149 -24.31 24.35 12.59
CA GLU A 149 -24.28 25.68 13.19
C GLU A 149 -25.60 26.42 12.98
N THR A 150 -26.52 26.30 13.93
CA THR A 150 -27.37 27.44 14.28
C THR A 150 -27.69 27.46 15.78
N SER A 151 -27.90 28.70 16.24
CA SER A 151 -28.53 29.21 17.46
C SER A 151 -27.92 28.88 18.84
N GLY A 152 -27.51 29.95 19.55
CA GLY A 152 -27.45 29.94 21.02
C GLY A 152 -26.53 30.95 21.72
N PHE A 153 -25.39 31.35 21.13
CA PHE A 153 -24.31 32.01 21.91
C PHE A 153 -23.66 33.25 21.26
N ASP A 154 -24.44 34.11 20.61
CA ASP A 154 -23.92 35.35 19.99
C ASP A 154 -23.32 36.37 20.98
N LEU A 155 -23.78 36.36 22.24
CA LEU A 155 -23.30 37.33 23.24
C LEU A 155 -21.86 37.02 23.71
N LEU A 156 -21.52 35.74 23.88
CA LEU A 156 -20.17 35.33 24.27
C LEU A 156 -19.19 35.53 23.11
N GLY A 157 -19.65 35.34 21.87
CA GLY A 157 -18.87 35.57 20.65
C GLY A 157 -18.31 36.99 20.57
N ARG A 158 -19.11 38.01 20.93
CA ARG A 158 -18.68 39.42 20.93
C ARG A 158 -17.61 39.74 21.99
N CYS A 159 -17.67 39.12 23.17
CA CYS A 159 -16.60 39.25 24.17
C CYS A 159 -15.30 38.55 23.74
N ILE A 160 -15.41 37.44 23.01
CA ILE A 160 -14.27 36.68 22.50
C ILE A 160 -13.58 37.42 21.35
N GLU A 161 -14.32 38.15 20.51
CA GLU A 161 -13.72 38.99 19.45
C GLU A 161 -12.70 40.00 20.00
N GLY A 162 -12.99 40.62 21.16
CA GLY A 162 -12.09 41.55 21.84
C GLY A 162 -10.80 40.91 22.39
N VAL A 163 -10.85 39.65 22.84
CA VAL A 163 -9.65 38.89 23.26
C VAL A 163 -8.87 38.38 22.04
N SER A 164 -9.58 38.01 20.97
CA SER A 164 -8.96 37.53 19.73
C SER A 164 -8.11 38.60 19.04
N SER A 165 -8.48 39.88 19.16
CA SER A 165 -7.72 40.99 18.55
C SER A 165 -6.38 41.24 19.25
N LEU A 166 -6.28 40.97 20.56
CA LEU A 166 -5.02 41.03 21.32
C LEU A 166 -4.08 39.86 21.03
N LEU A 167 -4.62 38.70 20.61
CA LEU A 167 -3.84 37.51 20.26
C LEU A 167 -3.46 37.44 18.77
N LYS A 168 -4.16 38.17 17.89
CA LYS A 168 -3.85 38.28 16.47
C LYS A 168 -2.58 39.13 16.27
N GLY A 169 -1.42 38.46 16.33
CA GLY A 169 -0.17 39.01 15.79
C GLY A 169 -0.33 39.42 14.33
N SER A 170 0.53 40.35 13.88
CA SER A 170 0.60 40.93 12.53
C SER A 170 0.02 40.02 11.44
N LYS A 171 -0.93 40.55 10.65
CA LYS A 171 -1.56 39.86 9.51
C LYS A 171 -0.49 39.50 8.48
N SER A 172 0.10 38.33 8.63
CA SER A 172 0.90 37.70 7.59
C SER A 172 -0.03 37.35 6.43
N SER A 173 0.20 37.97 5.27
CA SER A 173 -0.45 37.65 3.99
C SER A 173 0.15 36.36 3.38
N ALA A 174 0.45 35.35 4.21
CA ALA A 174 0.96 34.08 3.72
C ALA A 174 -0.16 33.39 2.94
N THR A 175 0.07 33.23 1.64
CA THR A 175 -0.76 32.38 0.78
C THR A 175 -0.76 30.97 1.35
N TYR A 176 -1.94 30.41 1.56
CA TYR A 176 -2.09 29.06 2.06
C TYR A 176 -1.66 28.07 0.98
N GLU A 177 -0.52 27.42 1.19
CA GLU A 177 -0.19 26.17 0.50
C GLU A 177 -0.60 25.01 1.42
N PRO A 178 -1.44 24.07 0.95
CA PRO A 178 -1.73 22.87 1.71
C PRO A 178 -0.44 22.09 1.99
N PRO A 179 -0.37 21.33 3.11
CA PRO A 179 0.80 20.51 3.40
C PRO A 179 1.05 19.54 2.24
N HIS A 180 2.21 19.67 1.61
CA HIS A 180 2.65 18.78 0.55
C HIS A 180 3.31 17.55 1.15
N LEU A 181 2.76 16.37 0.87
CA LEU A 181 3.45 15.12 1.14
C LEU A 181 4.69 15.04 0.23
N LYS A 182 5.88 14.98 0.84
CA LYS A 182 7.16 14.96 0.08
C LYS A 182 7.36 13.67 -0.71
N SER A 183 7.04 12.53 -0.12
CA SER A 183 7.13 11.20 -0.73
C SER A 183 6.27 10.19 0.02
N PHE A 184 5.98 9.04 -0.59
CA PHE A 184 5.28 7.94 0.10
C PHE A 184 6.15 7.25 1.16
N SER A 185 7.47 7.17 0.93
CA SER A 185 8.42 6.72 1.94
C SER A 185 8.31 7.55 3.23
N HIS A 186 8.04 8.84 3.12
CA HIS A 186 7.81 9.69 4.28
C HIS A 186 6.55 9.32 5.09
N LEU A 187 5.51 8.78 4.46
CA LEU A 187 4.36 8.23 5.22
C LEU A 187 4.78 7.00 6.02
N ASP A 188 5.66 6.18 5.44
CA ASP A 188 6.11 4.94 6.07
C ASP A 188 7.07 5.21 7.24
N GLU A 189 7.96 6.19 7.11
CA GLU A 189 8.77 6.71 8.24
C GLU A 189 7.89 7.17 9.42
N ASN A 190 6.68 7.67 9.13
CA ASN A 190 5.72 8.11 10.12
C ASN A 190 4.67 7.04 10.49
N ARG A 191 4.83 5.77 10.04
CA ARG A 191 3.87 4.68 10.28
C ARG A 191 3.54 4.50 11.76
N ASP A 192 4.53 4.60 12.64
CA ASP A 192 4.32 4.49 14.09
C ASP A 192 3.43 5.63 14.63
N ALA A 193 3.58 6.85 14.11
CA ALA A 193 2.74 7.98 14.49
C ALA A 193 1.31 7.86 13.92
N ILE A 194 1.18 7.38 12.68
CA ILE A 194 -0.11 7.09 12.04
C ILE A 194 -0.85 6.01 12.83
N ARG A 195 -0.18 4.90 13.17
CA ARG A 195 -0.74 3.85 14.01
C ARG A 195 -1.18 4.39 15.37
N ARG A 196 -0.35 5.18 16.05
CA ARG A 196 -0.72 5.83 17.32
C ARG A 196 -1.95 6.74 17.18
N TYR A 197 -2.07 7.47 16.07
CA TYR A 197 -3.25 8.28 15.77
C TYR A 197 -4.53 7.43 15.78
N PHE A 198 -4.54 6.34 15.01
CA PHE A 198 -5.74 5.50 14.87
C PHE A 198 -6.07 4.72 16.15
N LEU A 199 -5.06 4.16 16.84
CA LEU A 199 -5.26 3.50 18.13
C LEU A 199 -5.81 4.46 19.19
N THR A 200 -5.26 5.68 19.27
CA THR A 200 -5.74 6.70 20.22
C THR A 200 -7.15 7.16 19.86
N LEU A 201 -7.45 7.31 18.57
CA LEU A 201 -8.78 7.70 18.11
C LEU A 201 -9.82 6.64 18.49
N LYS A 202 -9.52 5.36 18.28
CA LYS A 202 -10.38 4.22 18.64
C LYS A 202 -10.62 4.12 20.15
N ASP A 203 -9.58 4.32 20.96
CA ASP A 203 -9.69 4.34 22.43
C ASP A 203 -10.55 5.52 22.93
N MET A 204 -10.33 6.70 22.37
CA MET A 204 -10.97 7.93 22.86
C MET A 204 -12.37 8.16 22.29
N ASP A 205 -12.67 7.63 21.12
CA ASP A 205 -13.97 7.73 20.45
C ASP A 205 -14.24 6.48 19.60
N PRO A 206 -14.81 5.41 20.19
CA PRO A 206 -15.12 4.18 19.47
C PRO A 206 -16.11 4.34 18.32
N LYS A 207 -16.83 5.48 18.26
CA LYS A 207 -17.79 5.80 17.20
C LYS A 207 -17.18 6.69 16.12
N ALA A 208 -15.96 7.20 16.31
CA ALA A 208 -15.31 8.02 15.31
C ALA A 208 -14.94 7.20 14.07
N GLU A 209 -15.07 7.84 12.92
CA GLU A 209 -14.58 7.27 11.68
C GLU A 209 -13.04 7.18 11.71
N LEU A 210 -12.52 5.96 11.53
CA LEU A 210 -11.10 5.64 11.59
C LEU A 210 -10.39 6.00 10.27
N ARG A 211 -10.48 7.27 9.89
CA ARG A 211 -9.74 7.89 8.78
C ARG A 211 -9.18 9.25 9.20
N PHE A 212 -8.21 9.74 8.45
CA PHE A 212 -7.78 11.13 8.53
C PHE A 212 -8.93 12.04 8.12
N LEU A 213 -9.05 13.18 8.78
CA LEU A 213 -9.99 14.20 8.41
C LEU A 213 -9.49 14.98 7.18
N SER A 214 -8.17 15.08 6.97
CA SER A 214 -7.54 15.77 5.85
C SER A 214 -7.65 14.99 4.56
N GLU A 215 -8.30 15.62 3.57
CA GLU A 215 -8.28 15.16 2.19
C GLU A 215 -6.90 15.42 1.60
N THR A 216 -6.30 14.37 1.04
CA THR A 216 -5.02 14.40 0.35
C THR A 216 -5.26 14.36 -1.14
N LYS A 217 -4.63 15.28 -1.87
CA LYS A 217 -4.58 15.32 -3.33
C LYS A 217 -3.17 14.99 -3.79
N ILE A 218 -3.04 14.06 -4.73
CA ILE A 218 -1.77 13.70 -5.35
C ILE A 218 -1.87 14.00 -6.84
N ASP A 219 -1.06 14.95 -7.29
CA ASP A 219 -1.14 15.53 -8.63
C ASP A 219 -0.40 14.72 -9.70
N ILE A 220 0.57 13.90 -9.27
CA ILE A 220 1.46 13.16 -10.16
C ILE A 220 1.64 11.75 -9.62
N GLY A 221 1.31 10.76 -10.45
CA GLY A 221 1.52 9.35 -10.17
C GLY A 221 0.77 8.47 -11.14
N TYR A 222 0.93 7.16 -10.96
CA TYR A 222 0.39 6.12 -11.81
C TYR A 222 -0.44 5.15 -10.97
N VAL A 223 -1.62 4.81 -11.46
CA VAL A 223 -2.41 3.68 -10.94
C VAL A 223 -2.04 2.43 -11.72
N ALA A 224 -1.77 1.33 -11.02
CA ALA A 224 -1.57 0.01 -11.60
C ALA A 224 -2.53 -1.01 -10.95
N PRO A 225 -3.04 -2.00 -11.70
CA PRO A 225 -3.85 -3.11 -11.19
C PRO A 225 -2.95 -4.15 -10.49
N LEU A 226 -2.13 -3.65 -9.59
CA LEU A 226 -1.12 -4.38 -8.85
C LEU A 226 -1.38 -4.27 -7.36
N PHE A 227 -0.86 -5.23 -6.62
CA PHE A 227 -0.78 -5.23 -5.18
C PHE A 227 0.63 -5.58 -4.73
N LEU A 228 1.35 -4.59 -4.21
CA LEU A 228 2.67 -4.73 -3.62
C LEU A 228 2.65 -5.76 -2.49
N LEU A 229 3.48 -6.79 -2.53
CA LEU A 229 3.79 -7.64 -1.37
C LEU A 229 4.86 -6.93 -0.52
N THR A 230 4.76 -7.02 0.80
CA THR A 230 5.65 -6.23 1.68
C THR A 230 7.07 -6.73 1.50
N GLY A 231 8.00 -5.90 1.01
CA GLY A 231 9.40 -6.29 0.87
C GLY A 231 10.08 -6.63 2.18
N ILE A 232 11.12 -7.45 2.11
CA ILE A 232 11.91 -7.89 3.26
C ILE A 232 12.47 -6.69 4.03
N LEU A 233 13.00 -5.67 3.35
CA LEU A 233 13.59 -4.50 4.00
C LEU A 233 12.56 -3.69 4.79
N ASN A 234 11.38 -3.51 4.22
CA ASN A 234 10.29 -2.81 4.90
C ASN A 234 9.76 -3.61 6.10
N ARG A 235 9.88 -4.94 6.08
CA ARG A 235 9.43 -5.82 7.18
C ARG A 235 10.41 -5.86 8.35
N PHE A 236 11.72 -5.90 8.09
CA PHE A 236 12.73 -6.19 9.11
C PHE A 236 13.60 -5.00 9.55
N ASP A 237 13.35 -3.80 9.02
CA ASP A 237 14.09 -2.56 9.33
C ASP A 237 15.56 -2.61 8.87
N GLU A 238 16.13 -1.49 8.39
CA GLU A 238 17.42 -1.50 7.67
C GLU A 238 18.62 -1.84 8.58
N ASP A 239 18.60 -1.36 9.82
CA ASP A 239 19.77 -1.41 10.73
C ASP A 239 20.01 -2.78 11.38
N GLY A 240 19.03 -3.70 11.31
CA GLY A 240 19.10 -5.06 11.88
C GLY A 240 18.58 -6.17 10.97
N GLY A 241 17.70 -5.83 10.03
CA GLY A 241 17.10 -6.77 9.11
C GLY A 241 18.12 -7.42 8.18
N TRP A 242 19.06 -6.64 7.62
CA TRP A 242 20.06 -7.16 6.67
C TRP A 242 20.86 -8.35 7.21
N LYS A 243 21.36 -8.24 8.44
CA LYS A 243 22.11 -9.31 9.08
C LYS A 243 21.23 -10.54 9.32
N HIS A 244 20.02 -10.33 9.84
CA HIS A 244 19.03 -11.39 10.09
C HIS A 244 18.69 -12.16 8.81
N ILE A 245 18.43 -11.44 7.72
CA ILE A 245 18.14 -12.02 6.41
C ILE A 245 19.32 -12.87 5.95
N LEU A 246 20.54 -12.31 5.94
CA LEU A 246 21.70 -13.03 5.42
C LEU A 246 22.07 -14.28 6.24
N GLU A 247 21.96 -14.21 7.56
CA GLU A 247 22.30 -15.32 8.45
C GLU A 247 21.21 -16.41 8.43
N ASN A 248 19.95 -16.04 8.61
CA ASN A 248 18.86 -17.03 8.69
C ASN A 248 18.53 -17.61 7.32
N TYR A 249 18.61 -16.81 6.24
CA TYR A 249 18.32 -17.31 4.91
C TYR A 249 19.27 -18.43 4.50
N ARG A 250 20.58 -18.28 4.78
CA ARG A 250 21.57 -19.32 4.53
C ARG A 250 21.26 -20.60 5.31
N SER A 251 20.84 -20.46 6.57
CA SER A 251 20.43 -21.61 7.37
C SER A 251 19.20 -22.31 6.80
N LEU A 252 18.21 -21.54 6.31
CA LEU A 252 16.96 -22.10 5.77
C LEU A 252 17.16 -22.95 4.52
N VAL A 253 18.16 -22.63 3.70
CA VAL A 253 18.44 -23.32 2.44
C VAL A 253 19.61 -24.30 2.54
N ALA A 254 20.32 -24.36 3.66
CA ALA A 254 21.48 -25.25 3.85
C ALA A 254 21.11 -26.73 3.65
N ASP A 255 19.91 -27.10 4.08
CA ASP A 255 19.40 -28.47 4.08
C ASP A 255 18.53 -28.79 2.85
N ASP A 256 18.57 -27.95 1.79
CA ASP A 256 17.81 -28.21 0.56
C ASP A 256 18.50 -29.28 -0.33
N GLU A 257 18.75 -30.46 0.22
CA GLU A 257 19.47 -31.59 -0.40
C GLU A 257 18.93 -32.12 -1.75
N PRO A 258 17.62 -32.02 -2.08
CA PRO A 258 17.12 -32.56 -3.35
C PRO A 258 17.72 -31.91 -4.61
N TYR A 259 18.17 -30.65 -4.51
CA TYR A 259 18.72 -29.91 -5.65
C TYR A 259 20.24 -30.10 -5.78
N SER A 260 20.80 -29.85 -6.97
CA SER A 260 22.24 -29.57 -7.06
C SER A 260 22.60 -28.30 -6.28
N ILE A 261 23.86 -28.16 -5.89
CA ILE A 261 24.33 -27.00 -5.13
C ILE A 261 24.07 -25.72 -5.93
N GLU A 262 24.35 -25.73 -7.22
CA GLU A 262 24.19 -24.59 -8.11
C GLU A 262 22.72 -24.21 -8.31
N THR A 263 21.83 -25.20 -8.47
CA THR A 263 20.39 -24.93 -8.59
C THR A 263 19.82 -24.39 -7.28
N ARG A 264 20.26 -24.94 -6.14
CA ARG A 264 19.89 -24.46 -4.81
C ARG A 264 20.32 -23.01 -4.59
N GLU A 265 21.58 -22.70 -4.88
CA GLU A 265 22.13 -21.35 -4.73
C GLU A 265 21.42 -20.35 -5.65
N LEU A 266 21.26 -20.67 -6.93
CA LEU A 266 20.57 -19.79 -7.89
C LEU A 266 19.11 -19.53 -7.48
N ARG A 267 18.35 -20.61 -7.21
CA ARG A 267 16.95 -20.53 -6.78
C ARG A 267 16.82 -19.64 -5.55
N SER A 268 17.68 -19.87 -4.56
CA SER A 268 17.65 -19.16 -3.31
C SER A 268 17.99 -17.67 -3.49
N PHE A 269 19.06 -17.37 -4.22
CA PHE A 269 19.47 -16.01 -4.51
C PHE A 269 18.38 -15.22 -5.23
N LEU A 270 17.78 -15.81 -6.27
CA LEU A 270 16.73 -15.14 -7.05
C LEU A 270 15.48 -14.87 -6.22
N PHE A 271 15.02 -15.85 -5.42
CA PHE A 271 13.84 -15.67 -4.58
C PHE A 271 14.06 -14.58 -3.52
N ASN A 272 15.23 -14.58 -2.86
CA ASN A 272 15.58 -13.56 -1.87
C ASN A 272 15.66 -12.15 -2.50
N CYS A 273 16.32 -12.03 -3.66
CA CYS A 273 16.42 -10.74 -4.36
C CYS A 273 15.07 -10.23 -4.86
N TRP A 274 14.19 -11.11 -5.33
CA TRP A 274 12.82 -10.76 -5.74
C TRP A 274 12.01 -10.19 -4.57
N LEU A 275 12.18 -10.74 -3.36
CA LEU A 275 11.49 -10.28 -2.16
C LEU A 275 12.11 -9.07 -1.48
N LEU A 276 13.34 -8.71 -1.81
CA LEU A 276 14.11 -7.70 -1.08
C LEU A 276 13.36 -6.36 -0.98
N TRP A 277 12.81 -5.90 -2.11
CA TRP A 277 12.12 -4.61 -2.21
C TRP A 277 10.58 -4.75 -2.23
N GLY A 278 10.07 -5.97 -2.32
CA GLY A 278 8.63 -6.28 -2.32
C GLY A 278 8.08 -6.33 -3.73
N PRO A 279 7.76 -7.52 -4.25
CA PRO A 279 7.20 -7.65 -5.59
C PRO A 279 5.70 -7.37 -5.60
N SER A 280 5.16 -6.87 -6.71
CA SER A 280 3.72 -6.76 -6.87
C SER A 280 3.09 -7.98 -7.53
N ILE A 281 1.86 -8.32 -7.12
CA ILE A 281 1.01 -9.31 -7.78
C ILE A 281 -0.14 -8.64 -8.53
N SER A 282 -0.55 -9.20 -9.66
CA SER A 282 -1.64 -8.65 -10.47
C SER A 282 -3.01 -9.05 -9.97
N LEU A 283 -3.96 -8.13 -10.08
CA LEU A 283 -5.38 -8.39 -9.89
C LEU A 283 -5.86 -9.46 -10.88
N CYS A 284 -6.77 -10.34 -10.44
CA CYS A 284 -7.52 -11.21 -11.36
C CYS A 284 -8.96 -11.41 -10.91
N SER A 285 -9.73 -12.16 -11.69
CA SER A 285 -11.17 -12.36 -11.50
C SER A 285 -11.54 -13.52 -10.56
N CYS A 286 -10.53 -14.18 -9.96
CA CYS A 286 -10.77 -15.35 -9.11
C CYS A 286 -11.39 -14.97 -7.75
N SER A 287 -11.93 -15.98 -7.06
CA SER A 287 -12.53 -15.84 -5.73
C SER A 287 -11.61 -15.15 -4.69
N ALA A 288 -10.28 -15.27 -4.83
CA ALA A 288 -9.34 -14.64 -3.91
C ALA A 288 -9.34 -13.10 -3.98
N TRP A 289 -9.78 -12.53 -5.11
CA TRP A 289 -9.90 -11.08 -5.31
C TRP A 289 -11.33 -10.56 -5.13
N ARG A 290 -12.30 -11.46 -4.97
CA ARG A 290 -13.70 -11.06 -4.71
C ARG A 290 -13.89 -10.79 -3.22
N CYS A 291 -14.42 -9.61 -2.91
CA CYS A 291 -14.94 -9.36 -1.57
C CYS A 291 -16.30 -10.08 -1.42
N PRO A 292 -16.66 -10.59 -0.21
CA PRO A 292 -17.98 -11.16 0.05
C PRO A 292 -19.11 -10.20 -0.37
N ALA A 293 -20.17 -10.76 -0.96
CA ALA A 293 -21.20 -10.08 -1.76
C ALA A 293 -22.02 -8.93 -1.11
N GLU A 294 -21.78 -8.61 0.17
CA GLU A 294 -22.43 -7.49 0.88
C GLU A 294 -21.61 -6.19 0.88
N ALA A 295 -20.33 -6.25 0.47
CA ALA A 295 -19.50 -5.07 0.29
C ALA A 295 -19.45 -4.72 -1.20
N ASN A 296 -19.95 -3.54 -1.58
CA ASN A 296 -19.68 -2.92 -2.88
C ASN A 296 -18.25 -3.27 -3.32
N ALA A 297 -18.10 -3.94 -4.47
CA ALA A 297 -16.82 -4.51 -4.89
C ALA A 297 -15.71 -3.46 -4.75
N SER A 298 -14.81 -3.72 -3.82
CA SER A 298 -13.75 -2.78 -3.44
C SER A 298 -12.43 -3.47 -3.72
N TYR A 299 -11.62 -2.83 -4.55
CA TYR A 299 -10.28 -3.30 -4.90
C TYR A 299 -9.27 -2.33 -4.31
N LEU A 300 -8.17 -2.86 -3.75
CA LEU A 300 -6.98 -2.04 -3.53
C LEU A 300 -6.15 -2.05 -4.81
N LEU A 301 -5.93 -0.88 -5.37
CA LEU A 301 -5.00 -0.68 -6.47
C LEU A 301 -3.69 -0.14 -5.93
N GLN A 302 -2.64 -0.22 -6.72
CA GLN A 302 -1.37 0.40 -6.38
C GLN A 302 -1.25 1.76 -7.03
N TYR A 303 -0.86 2.77 -6.25
CA TYR A 303 -0.55 4.08 -6.78
C TYR A 303 0.86 4.50 -6.40
N GLY A 304 1.69 4.78 -7.39
CA GLY A 304 3.10 5.08 -7.20
C GLY A 304 3.65 6.00 -8.28
N TYR A 305 4.87 6.46 -8.05
CA TYR A 305 5.66 7.22 -9.02
C TYR A 305 7.13 6.93 -8.74
N GLY A 306 7.95 6.74 -9.77
CA GLY A 306 9.32 6.27 -9.56
C GLY A 306 9.35 4.75 -9.49
N ASP A 307 9.39 4.19 -8.29
CA ASP A 307 9.54 2.75 -8.01
C ASP A 307 8.30 2.18 -7.30
N GLU A 308 7.98 0.90 -7.50
CA GLU A 308 6.84 0.23 -6.86
C GLU A 308 6.94 0.19 -5.33
N ASN A 309 8.15 0.19 -4.77
CA ASN A 309 8.35 0.26 -3.32
C ASN A 309 7.98 1.65 -2.76
N GLN A 310 7.88 2.67 -3.63
CA GLN A 310 7.35 4.00 -3.32
C GLN A 310 5.90 4.10 -3.81
N SER A 311 5.07 3.16 -3.39
CA SER A 311 3.64 3.17 -3.72
C SER A 311 2.78 3.06 -2.47
N ILE A 312 1.52 3.46 -2.62
CA ILE A 312 0.48 3.32 -1.61
C ILE A 312 -0.67 2.48 -2.16
N GLY A 313 -1.33 1.75 -1.26
CA GLY A 313 -2.59 1.11 -1.57
C GLY A 313 -3.69 2.16 -1.71
N VAL A 314 -4.48 2.07 -2.77
CA VAL A 314 -5.62 2.94 -3.03
C VAL A 314 -6.88 2.11 -2.96
N PHE A 315 -7.68 2.36 -1.94
CA PHE A 315 -8.98 1.72 -1.80
C PHE A 315 -9.98 2.46 -2.67
N TRP A 316 -10.41 1.79 -3.73
CA TRP A 316 -11.42 2.32 -4.63
C TRP A 316 -12.79 1.80 -4.24
N ARG A 317 -13.66 2.70 -3.77
CA ARG A 317 -15.05 2.35 -3.48
C ARG A 317 -15.86 2.55 -4.75
N SER A 318 -16.29 1.47 -5.38
CA SER A 318 -17.22 1.57 -6.51
C SER A 318 -18.65 1.65 -5.98
N ASP A 319 -19.38 2.73 -6.30
CA ASP A 319 -20.82 2.80 -6.05
C ASP A 319 -21.62 2.11 -7.17
N SER A 320 -20.99 1.85 -8.32
CA SER A 320 -21.49 1.05 -9.44
C SER A 320 -20.99 -0.39 -9.38
N ALA A 321 -21.77 -1.32 -9.94
CA ALA A 321 -21.48 -2.75 -9.91
C ALA A 321 -20.08 -3.09 -10.46
N PRO A 322 -19.42 -4.16 -9.95
CA PRO A 322 -18.07 -4.59 -10.34
C PRO A 322 -17.84 -4.71 -11.86
N ASP A 323 -18.91 -4.98 -12.63
CA ASP A 323 -18.84 -5.25 -14.07
C ASP A 323 -18.23 -4.11 -14.89
N GLU A 324 -18.44 -2.83 -14.56
CA GLU A 324 -17.86 -1.72 -15.36
C GLU A 324 -16.34 -1.61 -15.22
N MET A 325 -15.79 -1.98 -14.07
CA MET A 325 -14.35 -1.91 -13.79
C MET A 325 -13.62 -3.18 -14.26
N GLU A 326 -14.27 -4.34 -14.16
CA GLU A 326 -13.78 -5.60 -14.75
C GLU A 326 -13.73 -5.54 -16.28
N SER A 327 -14.64 -4.79 -16.93
CA SER A 327 -14.82 -4.85 -18.39
C SER A 327 -13.87 -3.99 -19.23
N ASN A 328 -13.41 -2.80 -18.78
CA ASN A 328 -12.92 -1.82 -19.78
C ASN A 328 -11.69 -0.94 -19.47
N GLN A 329 -11.23 -0.74 -18.22
CA GLN A 329 -10.22 0.32 -17.97
C GLN A 329 -9.02 -0.01 -17.09
N LEU A 330 -9.04 -1.06 -16.27
CA LEU A 330 -7.94 -1.36 -15.33
C LEU A 330 -7.35 -2.77 -15.45
N LEU A 331 -8.11 -3.77 -15.91
CA LEU A 331 -7.66 -5.17 -16.00
C LEU A 331 -7.04 -5.58 -17.34
N LEU A 332 -6.89 -4.65 -18.28
CA LEU A 332 -6.28 -4.92 -19.57
C LEU A 332 -5.02 -4.09 -19.74
N PRO A 333 -3.95 -4.65 -20.35
CA PRO A 333 -2.92 -3.82 -20.95
C PRO A 333 -3.62 -2.81 -21.85
N LEU A 334 -3.53 -1.52 -21.49
CA LEU A 334 -4.13 -0.47 -22.29
C LEU A 334 -3.44 -0.54 -23.65
N ARG A 335 -4.12 -1.16 -24.60
CA ARG A 335 -3.68 -1.20 -25.98
C ARG A 335 -3.45 0.23 -26.39
N SER A 336 -2.20 0.53 -26.73
CA SER A 336 -1.84 1.77 -27.40
C SER A 336 -2.83 1.93 -28.55
N GLU A 337 -3.49 3.08 -28.66
CA GLU A 337 -4.33 3.30 -29.83
C GLU A 337 -3.46 3.10 -31.08
N PRO A 338 -3.89 2.24 -32.03
CA PRO A 338 -3.07 1.82 -33.16
C PRO A 338 -2.53 2.99 -33.99
N ASP A 339 -3.18 4.16 -33.90
CA ASP A 339 -2.82 5.38 -34.62
C ASP A 339 -1.59 6.14 -34.06
N THR A 340 -1.01 5.70 -32.93
CA THR A 340 0.12 6.39 -32.28
C THR A 340 1.49 5.74 -32.45
N VAL A 341 1.56 4.53 -33.00
CA VAL A 341 2.83 3.82 -33.20
C VAL A 341 3.41 4.20 -34.56
N ASP A 342 4.59 4.83 -34.58
CA ASP A 342 5.32 5.11 -35.82
C ASP A 342 5.61 3.77 -36.52
N PRO A 343 5.05 3.52 -37.72
CA PRO A 343 5.20 2.24 -38.43
C PRO A 343 6.65 1.90 -38.76
N ARG A 344 7.59 2.86 -38.65
CA ARG A 344 9.02 2.64 -38.86
C ARG A 344 9.72 1.97 -37.67
N ILE A 345 9.11 1.97 -36.48
CA ILE A 345 9.77 1.48 -35.25
C ILE A 345 9.63 -0.05 -35.10
N GLY A 346 8.76 -0.72 -35.86
CA GLY A 346 8.69 -2.19 -35.95
C GLY A 346 8.27 -2.92 -34.66
N ILE A 347 8.23 -2.23 -33.52
CA ILE A 347 7.77 -2.74 -32.23
C ILE A 347 6.35 -2.22 -32.01
N LEU A 348 5.36 -3.10 -32.15
CA LEU A 348 4.00 -2.80 -31.71
C LEU A 348 4.01 -2.88 -30.18
N ALA A 349 4.14 -1.74 -29.50
CA ALA A 349 4.00 -1.70 -28.05
C ALA A 349 2.53 -2.02 -27.69
N THR A 350 2.26 -3.27 -27.31
CA THR A 350 0.89 -3.79 -27.15
C THR A 350 0.28 -3.48 -25.78
N ALA A 351 1.11 -3.14 -24.79
CA ALA A 351 0.69 -3.16 -23.39
C ALA A 351 1.46 -2.18 -22.48
N ARG A 352 0.74 -1.45 -21.62
CA ARG A 352 1.26 -0.84 -20.38
C ARG A 352 0.48 -1.37 -19.18
N LEU A 353 1.13 -1.44 -18.01
CA LEU A 353 0.52 -1.95 -16.77
C LEU A 353 0.24 -0.82 -15.76
N ALA A 354 0.54 0.43 -16.10
CA ALA A 354 0.24 1.57 -15.25
C ALA A 354 -0.24 2.81 -16.03
N VAL A 355 -1.11 3.61 -15.40
CA VAL A 355 -1.81 4.73 -16.05
C VAL A 355 -1.63 6.02 -15.25
N PRO A 356 -1.26 7.14 -15.89
CA PRO A 356 -1.15 8.40 -15.19
C PRO A 356 -2.50 8.85 -14.62
N ALA A 357 -2.51 9.23 -13.34
CA ALA A 357 -3.72 9.55 -12.61
C ALA A 357 -3.47 10.59 -11.51
N VAL A 358 -4.44 11.49 -11.34
CA VAL A 358 -4.55 12.37 -10.17
C VAL A 358 -5.47 11.71 -9.17
N LEU A 359 -5.02 11.59 -7.92
CA LEU A 359 -5.81 11.01 -6.84
C LEU A 359 -6.28 12.03 -5.81
N ARG A 360 -7.48 11.81 -5.27
CA ARG A 360 -8.02 12.53 -4.10
C ARG A 360 -8.69 11.55 -3.14
N GLY A 361 -8.29 11.58 -1.88
CA GLY A 361 -8.82 10.66 -0.88
C GLY A 361 -8.41 11.01 0.55
N HIS A 362 -8.77 10.14 1.49
CA HIS A 362 -8.41 10.27 2.90
C HIS A 362 -7.58 9.06 3.33
N PHE A 363 -6.53 9.29 4.11
CA PHE A 363 -5.75 8.17 4.62
C PHE A 363 -6.50 7.38 5.68
N ARG A 364 -6.34 6.06 5.63
CA ARG A 364 -6.92 5.09 6.56
C ARG A 364 -5.88 4.05 6.96
N TRP A 365 -6.08 3.48 8.14
CA TRP A 365 -5.25 2.38 8.63
C TRP A 365 -5.76 1.04 8.11
N GLY A 366 -4.89 0.32 7.40
CA GLY A 366 -5.15 -1.01 6.87
C GLY A 366 -5.74 -1.99 7.89
N PRO A 367 -5.17 -2.11 9.10
CA PRO A 367 -5.71 -2.97 10.17
C PRO A 367 -7.13 -2.64 10.63
N ASP A 368 -7.64 -1.43 10.36
CA ASP A 368 -9.01 -1.04 10.70
C ASP A 368 -10.05 -1.46 9.64
N TYR A 369 -9.62 -2.10 8.54
CA TYR A 369 -10.54 -2.77 7.64
C TYR A 369 -11.01 -4.12 8.23
N ARG A 370 -12.29 -4.40 8.06
CA ARG A 370 -12.86 -5.70 8.41
C ARG A 370 -12.39 -6.76 7.40
N PRO A 371 -12.33 -8.06 7.80
CA PRO A 371 -11.92 -9.13 6.89
C PRO A 371 -12.74 -9.22 5.60
N ASP A 372 -14.02 -8.83 5.65
CA ASP A 372 -14.96 -8.83 4.52
C ASP A 372 -14.87 -7.57 3.63
N GLN A 373 -14.11 -6.54 4.03
CA GLN A 373 -13.89 -5.32 3.25
C GLN A 373 -12.69 -5.39 2.31
N ILE A 374 -11.82 -6.39 2.50
CA ILE A 374 -10.61 -6.60 1.72
C ILE A 374 -10.64 -8.05 1.24
N CYS A 375 -10.28 -8.29 -0.02
CA CYS A 375 -10.26 -9.64 -0.56
C CYS A 375 -9.12 -10.49 0.05
N ARG A 376 -9.18 -11.81 -0.12
CA ARG A 376 -8.18 -12.74 0.45
C ARG A 376 -6.76 -12.41 -0.01
N ALA A 377 -6.58 -12.09 -1.29
CA ALA A 377 -5.28 -11.78 -1.88
C ALA A 377 -4.62 -10.51 -1.28
N GLN A 378 -5.40 -9.66 -0.61
CA GLN A 378 -4.95 -8.36 -0.10
C GLN A 378 -4.95 -8.26 1.43
N GLN A 379 -5.15 -9.37 2.15
CA GLN A 379 -5.26 -9.38 3.61
C GLN A 379 -4.02 -8.81 4.31
N GLN A 380 -2.84 -8.88 3.70
CA GLN A 380 -1.60 -8.28 4.22
C GLN A 380 -1.72 -6.77 4.50
N VAL A 381 -2.67 -6.05 3.90
CA VAL A 381 -2.95 -4.64 4.26
C VAL A 381 -3.32 -4.48 5.73
N ARG A 382 -3.99 -5.49 6.31
CA ARG A 382 -4.42 -5.50 7.71
C ARG A 382 -3.28 -5.84 8.68
N GLY A 383 -2.10 -6.18 8.16
CA GLY A 383 -1.01 -6.72 8.95
C GLY A 383 -1.31 -8.07 9.56
N ASP A 384 -0.48 -8.47 10.51
CA ASP A 384 -0.64 -9.72 11.24
C ASP A 384 -1.87 -9.64 12.17
N PRO A 385 -2.89 -10.51 12.00
CA PRO A 385 -4.06 -10.53 12.86
C PRO A 385 -3.75 -11.04 14.27
N GLU A 386 -2.74 -11.88 14.45
CA GLU A 386 -2.30 -12.41 15.75
C GLU A 386 -1.44 -11.39 16.51
N GLU A 387 -0.68 -10.59 15.76
CA GLU A 387 0.05 -9.45 16.27
C GLU A 387 -0.52 -8.11 15.76
N PRO A 388 -1.68 -7.66 16.28
CA PRO A 388 -2.24 -6.35 15.93
C PRO A 388 -1.33 -5.19 16.36
N ASN A 389 -0.29 -5.51 17.14
CA ASN A 389 0.77 -4.59 17.53
C ASN A 389 2.05 -4.66 16.69
N SER A 390 2.11 -5.53 15.68
CA SER A 390 3.22 -5.57 14.73
C SER A 390 3.21 -4.32 13.84
N ARG A 391 4.35 -4.02 13.21
CA ARG A 391 4.45 -3.00 12.15
C ARG A 391 3.73 -3.40 10.86
N GLY A 392 3.04 -4.56 10.82
CA GLY A 392 2.51 -5.19 9.61
C GLY A 392 1.37 -4.45 8.90
N GLY A 393 0.72 -3.48 9.53
CA GLY A 393 -0.38 -2.72 8.91
C GLY A 393 0.10 -1.70 7.88
N ARG A 394 -0.68 -1.50 6.81
CA ARG A 394 -0.38 -0.50 5.76
C ARG A 394 -1.28 0.73 5.84
N VAL A 395 -0.72 1.88 5.44
CA VAL A 395 -1.52 3.08 5.21
C VAL A 395 -2.15 2.99 3.82
N VAL A 396 -3.45 3.27 3.73
CA VAL A 396 -4.24 3.18 2.51
C VAL A 396 -4.89 4.53 2.24
N LEU A 397 -4.94 4.94 0.97
CA LEU A 397 -5.71 6.11 0.55
C LEU A 397 -7.11 5.67 0.11
N GLU A 398 -8.14 6.05 0.87
CA GLU A 398 -9.54 5.80 0.51
C GLU A 398 -10.05 6.91 -0.42
N CYS A 399 -10.31 6.55 -1.68
CA CYS A 399 -10.78 7.46 -2.73
C CYS A 399 -12.31 7.39 -2.87
N ALA A 400 -12.96 8.54 -3.05
CA ALA A 400 -14.40 8.59 -3.31
C ALA A 400 -14.72 8.26 -4.78
N SER A 401 -15.67 7.34 -4.99
CA SER A 401 -16.18 6.78 -6.24
C SER A 401 -16.20 7.71 -7.46
N ASN A 402 -16.64 8.96 -7.29
CA ASN A 402 -16.96 9.84 -8.42
C ASN A 402 -15.99 11.01 -8.63
N ARG A 403 -14.98 11.16 -7.76
CA ARG A 403 -14.05 12.33 -7.76
C ARG A 403 -12.60 11.95 -7.53
N GLY A 404 -12.33 10.70 -7.17
CA GLY A 404 -11.03 10.25 -6.69
C GLY A 404 -10.00 9.96 -7.78
N LEU A 405 -10.41 9.62 -9.01
CA LEU A 405 -9.50 9.27 -10.10
C LEU A 405 -9.79 10.16 -11.32
N ILE A 406 -8.85 11.03 -11.65
CA ILE A 406 -8.89 11.81 -12.88
C ILE A 406 -7.74 11.33 -13.74
N ALA A 407 -8.06 10.57 -14.80
CA ALA A 407 -7.07 10.18 -15.80
C ALA A 407 -6.48 11.44 -16.43
N ASN A 408 -5.19 11.68 -16.21
CA ASN A 408 -4.52 12.86 -16.72
C ASN A 408 -3.95 12.53 -18.10
N ARG A 409 -4.70 12.89 -19.16
CA ARG A 409 -4.29 12.64 -20.56
C ARG A 409 -3.30 13.68 -21.09
N SER A 410 -3.21 14.87 -20.47
CA SER A 410 -2.63 16.06 -21.12
C SER A 410 -1.33 16.57 -20.51
N THR A 411 -0.89 16.02 -19.38
CA THR A 411 0.36 16.43 -18.75
C THR A 411 1.01 15.20 -18.15
N LEU A 412 2.21 14.84 -18.61
CA LEU A 412 3.28 14.24 -17.80
C LEU A 412 4.51 14.08 -18.70
N SER A 413 5.50 14.94 -18.49
CA SER A 413 6.78 14.95 -19.19
C SER A 413 7.73 13.82 -18.74
N SER A 414 7.29 12.91 -17.87
CA SER A 414 8.09 11.76 -17.42
C SER A 414 7.22 10.51 -17.27
N ASN A 415 7.36 9.60 -18.24
CA ASN A 415 6.78 8.25 -18.20
C ASN A 415 7.64 7.33 -17.34
N TYR A 416 7.73 7.55 -16.02
CA TYR A 416 8.57 6.70 -15.18
C TYR A 416 7.84 6.19 -13.95
N TYR A 417 7.41 4.94 -14.04
CA TYR A 417 6.98 4.14 -12.91
C TYR A 417 7.41 2.70 -13.13
N SER A 418 8.30 2.22 -12.29
CA SER A 418 8.96 0.93 -12.42
C SER A 418 8.49 -0.06 -11.37
N ALA A 419 8.51 -1.34 -11.73
CA ALA A 419 8.15 -2.47 -10.89
C ALA A 419 8.93 -3.71 -11.35
N TYR A 420 8.94 -4.76 -10.54
CA TYR A 420 9.42 -6.06 -10.96
C TYR A 420 8.51 -6.68 -12.00
N ILE A 421 9.09 -6.97 -13.15
CA ILE A 421 8.55 -7.85 -14.18
C ILE A 421 9.08 -9.24 -13.87
N TRP A 422 8.19 -10.19 -13.58
CA TRP A 422 8.63 -11.49 -13.05
C TRP A 422 7.84 -12.67 -13.63
N VAL A 423 8.46 -13.85 -13.55
CA VAL A 423 7.89 -15.15 -13.89
C VAL A 423 8.38 -16.20 -12.90
N ILE A 424 7.48 -17.07 -12.46
CA ILE A 424 7.74 -18.09 -11.45
C ILE A 424 7.45 -19.47 -12.04
N PHE A 425 8.36 -20.39 -11.75
CA PHE A 425 8.22 -21.81 -12.01
C PHE A 425 8.26 -22.60 -10.70
N VAL A 426 7.73 -23.82 -10.72
CA VAL A 426 7.82 -24.79 -9.64
C VAL A 426 8.74 -25.92 -10.06
N ILE A 427 9.74 -26.22 -9.22
CA ILE A 427 10.67 -27.33 -9.42
C ILE A 427 10.13 -28.57 -8.72
N CYS A 428 10.01 -29.66 -9.48
CA CYS A 428 9.49 -30.95 -9.03
C CYS A 428 10.51 -32.07 -9.28
N ASP A 429 10.27 -33.22 -8.66
CA ASP A 429 10.96 -34.45 -9.01
C ASP A 429 10.61 -34.90 -10.45
N GLU A 430 11.31 -35.91 -10.96
CA GLU A 430 11.06 -36.52 -12.28
C GLU A 430 9.61 -36.98 -12.47
N ARG A 431 8.91 -37.30 -11.37
CA ARG A 431 7.51 -37.76 -11.38
C ARG A 431 6.52 -36.59 -11.33
N GLY A 432 6.98 -35.36 -11.15
CA GLY A 432 6.14 -34.17 -11.03
C GLY A 432 5.65 -33.91 -9.62
N ARG A 433 6.23 -34.54 -8.59
CA ARG A 433 5.90 -34.31 -7.19
C ARG A 433 6.78 -33.20 -6.61
N LEU A 434 6.22 -32.45 -5.66
CA LEU A 434 6.95 -31.45 -4.89
C LEU A 434 8.09 -32.08 -4.08
N PHE A 435 9.23 -31.41 -4.05
CA PHE A 435 10.29 -31.74 -3.11
C PHE A 435 9.91 -31.36 -1.68
N TYR A 436 9.20 -30.24 -1.52
CA TYR A 436 8.67 -29.75 -0.24
C TYR A 436 7.15 -29.65 -0.33
N PRO A 437 6.40 -30.72 -0.01
CA PRO A 437 4.95 -30.75 -0.12
C PRO A 437 4.23 -30.01 1.02
N ASN A 438 4.93 -29.68 2.10
CA ASN A 438 4.38 -28.90 3.20
C ASN A 438 4.15 -27.46 2.76
N ALA A 439 2.97 -26.89 3.04
CA ALA A 439 2.64 -25.50 2.70
C ALA A 439 3.68 -24.50 3.23
N ASN A 440 4.14 -24.67 4.48
CA ASN A 440 5.13 -23.79 5.12
C ASN A 440 6.49 -23.76 4.40
N ASP A 441 6.81 -24.81 3.63
CA ASP A 441 8.05 -24.94 2.87
C ASP A 441 7.83 -24.80 1.35
N ALA A 442 6.61 -24.47 0.91
CA ALA A 442 6.25 -24.42 -0.50
C ALA A 442 7.13 -23.46 -1.31
N TRP A 443 7.56 -22.35 -0.70
CA TRP A 443 8.48 -21.37 -1.27
C TRP A 443 9.82 -21.99 -1.71
N LYS A 444 10.23 -23.11 -1.11
CA LYS A 444 11.44 -23.84 -1.50
C LYS A 444 11.35 -24.48 -2.88
N ASN A 445 10.15 -24.75 -3.38
CA ASN A 445 9.95 -25.28 -4.73
C ASN A 445 9.93 -24.18 -5.80
N LEU A 446 9.93 -22.90 -5.43
CA LEU A 446 9.80 -21.80 -6.39
C LEU A 446 11.13 -21.42 -7.03
N LEU A 447 11.12 -21.25 -8.35
CA LEU A 447 12.18 -20.67 -9.15
C LEU A 447 11.66 -19.38 -9.80
N CYS A 448 12.06 -18.23 -9.24
CA CYS A 448 11.60 -16.92 -9.67
C CYS A 448 12.65 -16.24 -10.56
N PHE A 449 12.26 -15.74 -11.72
CA PHE A 449 13.06 -14.83 -12.53
C PHE A 449 12.39 -13.48 -12.58
N PHE A 450 13.15 -12.40 -12.44
CA PHE A 450 12.61 -11.05 -12.48
C PHE A 450 13.59 -10.05 -13.11
N GLU A 451 13.05 -8.98 -13.66
CA GLU A 451 13.76 -7.79 -14.11
C GLU A 451 13.06 -6.56 -13.52
N HIS A 452 13.80 -5.48 -13.30
CA HIS A 452 13.19 -4.21 -12.92
C HIS A 452 12.86 -3.42 -14.17
N GLY A 453 11.61 -2.97 -14.31
CA GLY A 453 11.18 -2.36 -15.56
C GLY A 453 10.12 -1.30 -15.42
N ASN A 454 10.16 -0.34 -16.34
CA ASN A 454 9.19 0.75 -16.42
C ASN A 454 7.86 0.22 -16.96
N ILE A 455 6.87 0.07 -16.08
CA ILE A 455 5.54 -0.47 -16.38
C ILE A 455 4.56 0.59 -16.90
N ALA A 456 4.93 1.87 -16.83
CA ALA A 456 4.16 2.98 -17.40
C ALA A 456 4.43 3.20 -18.91
N ASP A 457 5.58 2.74 -19.41
CA ASP A 457 5.99 2.89 -20.81
C ASP A 457 5.87 1.56 -21.55
N ALA A 458 4.99 1.49 -22.55
CA ALA A 458 4.65 0.23 -23.21
C ALA A 458 5.83 -0.40 -23.98
N THR A 459 6.68 0.43 -24.60
CA THR A 459 7.85 -0.04 -25.36
C THR A 459 8.90 -0.62 -24.43
N THR A 460 9.24 0.11 -23.36
CA THR A 460 10.19 -0.34 -22.35
C THR A 460 9.69 -1.60 -21.65
N PHE A 461 8.40 -1.65 -21.30
CA PHE A 461 7.79 -2.81 -20.69
C PHE A 461 7.89 -4.05 -21.58
N GLN A 462 7.55 -3.94 -22.87
CA GLN A 462 7.66 -5.03 -23.83
C GLN A 462 9.11 -5.52 -24.00
N ALA A 463 10.06 -4.61 -24.20
CA ALA A 463 11.48 -4.96 -24.36
C ALA A 463 12.03 -5.69 -23.13
N LEU A 464 11.63 -5.27 -21.93
CA LEU A 464 12.09 -5.91 -20.69
C LEU A 464 11.42 -7.26 -20.44
N LYS A 465 10.17 -7.49 -20.90
CA LYS A 465 9.59 -8.84 -20.94
C LYS A 465 10.44 -9.76 -21.82
N GLU A 466 10.85 -9.31 -23.01
CA GLU A 466 11.68 -10.11 -23.92
C GLU A 466 13.06 -10.41 -23.34
N TYR A 467 13.69 -9.43 -22.66
CA TYR A 467 14.96 -9.65 -21.95
C TYR A 467 14.82 -10.62 -20.78
N LEU A 468 13.74 -10.51 -19.99
CA LEU A 468 13.43 -11.46 -18.95
C LEU A 468 13.31 -12.88 -19.52
N ILE A 469 12.57 -13.05 -20.62
CA ILE A 469 12.40 -14.37 -21.26
C ILE A 469 13.71 -14.91 -21.82
N ALA A 470 14.56 -14.07 -22.44
CA ALA A 470 15.88 -14.51 -22.88
C ALA A 470 16.73 -15.02 -21.70
N LYS A 471 16.68 -14.33 -20.54
CA LYS A 471 17.33 -14.78 -19.31
C LYS A 471 16.77 -16.12 -18.83
N VAL A 472 15.44 -16.25 -18.78
CA VAL A 472 14.73 -17.48 -18.39
C VAL A 472 15.15 -18.65 -19.28
N ASN A 473 15.14 -18.48 -20.60
CA ASN A 473 15.50 -19.54 -21.54
C ASN A 473 16.92 -20.05 -21.32
N ASN A 474 17.88 -19.15 -21.13
CA ASN A 474 19.27 -19.53 -20.87
C ASN A 474 19.40 -20.27 -19.54
N SER A 475 18.81 -19.74 -18.46
CA SER A 475 18.88 -20.36 -17.14
C SER A 475 18.16 -21.71 -17.06
N LEU A 476 16.97 -21.84 -17.65
CA LEU A 476 16.25 -23.10 -17.68
C LEU A 476 17.01 -24.17 -18.49
N SER A 477 17.63 -23.79 -19.61
CA SER A 477 18.44 -24.71 -20.42
C SER A 477 19.61 -25.25 -19.61
N GLU A 478 20.32 -24.36 -18.89
CA GLU A 478 21.46 -24.75 -18.05
C GLU A 478 21.03 -25.66 -16.91
N ILE A 479 19.95 -25.31 -16.20
CA ILE A 479 19.43 -26.08 -15.06
C ILE A 479 19.01 -27.49 -15.52
N LEU A 480 18.18 -27.59 -16.56
CA LEU A 480 17.67 -28.87 -17.05
C LEU A 480 18.80 -29.78 -17.53
N GLU A 481 19.76 -29.23 -18.27
CA GLU A 481 20.89 -30.02 -18.77
C GLU A 481 21.83 -30.45 -17.63
N ARG A 482 22.13 -29.56 -16.68
CA ARG A 482 22.96 -29.89 -15.51
C ARG A 482 22.36 -31.00 -14.67
N GLU A 483 21.09 -30.87 -14.28
CA GLU A 483 20.42 -31.84 -13.43
C GLU A 483 20.29 -33.21 -14.12
N ARG A 484 20.06 -33.22 -15.45
CA ARG A 484 20.08 -34.43 -16.28
C ARG A 484 21.46 -35.11 -16.26
N ILE A 485 22.55 -34.36 -16.45
CA ILE A 485 23.92 -34.88 -16.41
C ILE A 485 24.27 -35.45 -15.03
N LEU A 486 23.79 -34.82 -13.96
CA LEU A 486 24.00 -35.28 -12.58
C LEU A 486 23.15 -36.51 -12.20
N GLY A 487 22.32 -37.02 -13.12
CA GLY A 487 21.44 -38.16 -12.86
C GLY A 487 20.29 -37.82 -11.91
N LYS A 488 19.94 -36.54 -11.78
CA LYS A 488 18.84 -36.03 -10.95
C LYS A 488 17.82 -35.29 -11.82
N PRO A 489 17.21 -35.94 -12.83
CA PRO A 489 16.27 -35.24 -13.71
C PRO A 489 15.12 -34.62 -12.90
N ILE A 490 14.84 -33.35 -13.16
CA ILE A 490 13.77 -32.58 -12.52
C ILE A 490 12.70 -32.22 -13.54
N LYS A 491 11.50 -31.91 -13.07
CA LYS A 491 10.46 -31.24 -13.86
C LYS A 491 10.35 -29.79 -13.44
N ILE A 492 10.22 -28.89 -14.40
CA ILE A 492 9.98 -27.46 -14.16
C ILE A 492 8.61 -27.13 -14.73
N VAL A 493 7.72 -26.62 -13.87
CA VAL A 493 6.33 -26.33 -14.23
C VAL A 493 6.09 -24.84 -14.13
N TYR A 494 5.48 -24.24 -15.16
CA TYR A 494 5.06 -22.85 -15.11
C TYR A 494 4.04 -22.63 -13.99
N ALA A 495 4.30 -21.64 -13.13
CA ALA A 495 3.45 -21.32 -11.98
C ALA A 495 2.59 -20.09 -12.26
N CYS A 496 3.20 -18.94 -12.50
CA CYS A 496 2.52 -17.69 -12.83
C CYS A 496 3.55 -16.63 -13.29
N ALA A 497 3.06 -15.50 -13.77
CA ALA A 497 3.86 -14.33 -14.12
C ALA A 497 3.17 -13.04 -13.67
N LEU A 498 3.88 -11.91 -13.77
CA LEU A 498 3.30 -10.60 -13.45
C LEU A 498 2.00 -10.37 -14.24
N ASP A 499 1.97 -10.66 -15.55
CA ASP A 499 0.81 -10.43 -16.42
C ASP A 499 -0.05 -11.69 -16.66
N ASP A 500 0.19 -12.76 -15.90
CA ASP A 500 -0.61 -13.97 -15.92
C ASP A 500 -0.70 -14.61 -14.53
N THR A 501 -1.85 -14.44 -13.88
CA THR A 501 -2.06 -14.93 -12.51
C THR A 501 -2.17 -16.45 -12.39
N ASN A 502 -2.42 -17.14 -13.50
CA ASN A 502 -2.67 -18.58 -13.56
C ASN A 502 -3.75 -19.08 -12.58
N CYS A 503 -4.82 -18.31 -12.39
CA CYS A 503 -5.90 -18.61 -11.45
C CYS A 503 -7.21 -18.98 -12.16
N SER A 504 -7.89 -20.00 -11.66
CA SER A 504 -9.26 -20.35 -12.07
C SER A 504 -10.27 -19.42 -11.40
N ALA A 505 -11.54 -19.44 -11.84
CA ALA A 505 -12.60 -18.67 -11.18
C ALA A 505 -12.71 -18.99 -9.66
N GLU A 506 -12.40 -20.23 -9.27
CA GLU A 506 -12.40 -20.68 -7.87
C GLU A 506 -11.13 -20.26 -7.09
N GLY A 507 -10.14 -19.65 -7.74
CA GLY A 507 -8.86 -19.26 -7.12
C GLY A 507 -7.83 -20.38 -7.04
N LYS A 508 -8.13 -21.57 -7.58
CA LYS A 508 -7.16 -22.66 -7.74
C LYS A 508 -6.21 -22.36 -8.90
N THR A 509 -4.98 -22.88 -8.85
CA THR A 509 -4.10 -22.84 -10.02
C THR A 509 -4.85 -23.44 -11.21
N LEU A 510 -4.84 -22.78 -12.37
CA LEU A 510 -5.42 -23.37 -13.59
C LEU A 510 -4.64 -24.57 -14.07
N PHE A 511 -3.47 -24.84 -13.49
CA PHE A 511 -2.64 -25.94 -13.90
C PHE A 511 -2.74 -27.19 -13.03
N PRO A 512 -2.76 -28.37 -13.66
CA PRO A 512 -2.85 -28.55 -15.12
C PRO A 512 -4.20 -28.07 -15.70
N PRO A 513 -4.25 -27.54 -16.94
CA PRO A 513 -5.48 -27.00 -17.53
C PRO A 513 -6.61 -28.00 -17.44
N SER A 514 -7.78 -27.55 -16.96
CA SER A 514 -8.98 -28.39 -16.94
C SER A 514 -9.26 -28.95 -18.33
N SER A 515 -9.84 -30.15 -18.39
CA SER A 515 -10.07 -30.92 -19.62
C SER A 515 -10.84 -30.21 -20.74
N HIS A 516 -11.39 -29.02 -20.48
CA HIS A 516 -12.25 -28.27 -21.40
C HIS A 516 -11.52 -27.21 -22.25
N GLU A 517 -10.27 -26.85 -21.92
CA GLU A 517 -9.43 -25.94 -22.74
C GLU A 517 -8.19 -26.65 -23.32
N ARG A 518 -8.31 -27.96 -23.57
CA ARG A 518 -7.26 -28.79 -24.16
C ARG A 518 -6.96 -28.34 -25.60
N VAL A 519 -5.72 -27.89 -25.84
CA VAL A 519 -5.06 -28.14 -27.12
C VAL A 519 -4.31 -29.45 -26.92
N GLU A 520 -4.75 -30.54 -27.55
CA GLU A 520 -4.03 -31.82 -27.46
C GLU A 520 -2.59 -31.65 -27.99
N PRO A 521 -1.56 -31.82 -27.13
CA PRO A 521 -0.20 -32.03 -27.55
C PRO A 521 -0.06 -33.48 -27.99
N CYS A 522 0.21 -33.64 -29.28
CA CYS A 522 0.57 -34.90 -29.88
C CYS A 522 1.97 -34.76 -30.48
N ALA A 523 2.76 -35.82 -30.35
CA ALA A 523 4.16 -35.97 -30.79
C ALA A 523 4.38 -35.91 -32.33
N SER A 524 3.45 -35.27 -33.04
CA SER A 524 3.53 -34.89 -34.44
C SER A 524 2.50 -33.79 -34.67
N LEU A 525 2.84 -32.54 -34.31
CA LEU A 525 1.99 -31.40 -34.63
C LEU A 525 1.74 -31.39 -36.13
N SER A 526 0.48 -31.59 -36.53
CA SER A 526 0.07 -31.46 -37.92
C SER A 526 0.35 -30.02 -38.38
N GLU A 527 0.59 -29.83 -39.68
CA GLU A 527 0.85 -28.50 -40.23
C GLU A 527 -0.29 -27.52 -39.90
N SER A 528 -1.55 -28.01 -39.80
CA SER A 528 -2.69 -27.22 -39.37
C SER A 528 -2.68 -26.80 -37.89
N ASP A 529 -2.15 -27.63 -36.98
CA ASP A 529 -2.04 -27.26 -35.56
C ASP A 529 -0.92 -26.26 -35.34
N ARG A 530 0.16 -26.39 -36.13
CA ARG A 530 1.24 -25.41 -36.21
C ARG A 530 0.71 -24.05 -36.68
N THR A 531 -0.07 -24.03 -37.76
CA THR A 531 -0.74 -22.80 -38.24
C THR A 531 -1.74 -22.24 -37.22
N ARG A 532 -2.45 -23.09 -36.46
CA ARG A 532 -3.40 -22.64 -35.43
C ARG A 532 -2.68 -22.04 -34.23
N LEU A 533 -1.56 -22.62 -33.82
CA LEU A 533 -0.68 -22.08 -32.78
C LEU A 533 -0.03 -20.78 -33.24
N GLU A 534 0.49 -20.72 -34.47
CA GLU A 534 1.06 -19.52 -35.09
C GLU A 534 0.03 -18.39 -35.23
N ASN A 535 -1.21 -18.69 -35.61
CA ASN A 535 -2.31 -17.70 -35.64
C ASN A 535 -2.72 -17.24 -34.23
N THR A 536 -2.60 -18.11 -33.23
CA THR A 536 -2.91 -17.78 -31.83
C THR A 536 -1.77 -16.98 -31.18
N LEU A 537 -0.52 -17.31 -31.50
CA LEU A 537 0.68 -16.64 -30.96
C LEU A 537 0.97 -15.31 -31.66
N SER A 538 0.77 -15.21 -32.97
CA SER A 538 0.94 -13.96 -33.72
C SER A 538 -0.02 -12.84 -33.28
N THR A 539 -1.15 -13.20 -32.65
CA THR A 539 -2.12 -12.25 -32.09
C THR A 539 -1.96 -12.03 -30.58
N LYS A 540 -1.07 -12.79 -29.90
CA LYS A 540 -0.95 -12.84 -28.43
C LYS A 540 0.48 -12.65 -27.90
N LYS A 541 1.29 -11.76 -28.48
CA LYS A 541 2.56 -11.32 -27.83
C LYS A 541 2.34 -10.42 -26.60
N GLU A 542 1.22 -10.61 -25.91
CA GLU A 542 0.78 -9.71 -24.84
C GLU A 542 1.34 -10.15 -23.48
N ARG A 543 1.49 -11.46 -23.23
CA ARG A 543 1.93 -11.98 -21.92
C ARG A 543 3.34 -12.55 -21.93
N ILE A 544 3.99 -12.53 -20.77
CA ILE A 544 5.32 -13.13 -20.54
C ILE A 544 5.35 -14.60 -20.98
N VAL A 545 4.32 -15.38 -20.64
CA VAL A 545 4.27 -16.82 -20.94
C VAL A 545 4.10 -17.11 -22.43
N ASP A 546 3.41 -16.23 -23.17
CA ASP A 546 3.25 -16.36 -24.62
C ASP A 546 4.59 -16.11 -25.34
N ILE A 547 5.34 -15.09 -24.90
CA ILE A 547 6.69 -14.78 -25.41
C ILE A 547 7.65 -15.95 -25.14
N LEU A 548 7.57 -16.55 -23.94
CA LEU A 548 8.34 -17.73 -23.58
C LEU A 548 8.06 -18.92 -24.50
N ALA A 549 6.78 -19.25 -24.67
CA ALA A 549 6.36 -20.35 -25.52
C ALA A 549 6.80 -20.15 -26.97
N GLU A 550 6.64 -18.93 -27.51
CA GLU A 550 7.08 -18.58 -28.87
C GLU A 550 8.59 -18.79 -29.03
N GLN A 551 9.42 -18.25 -28.13
CA GLN A 551 10.87 -18.37 -28.25
C GLN A 551 11.35 -19.82 -28.18
N ILE A 552 10.73 -20.66 -27.34
CA ILE A 552 11.08 -22.09 -27.24
C ILE A 552 10.73 -22.84 -28.52
N LEU A 553 9.60 -22.50 -29.15
CA LEU A 553 9.13 -23.14 -30.38
C LEU A 553 9.77 -22.55 -31.65
N THR A 554 10.48 -21.43 -31.53
CA THR A 554 11.14 -20.78 -32.67
C THR A 554 12.24 -21.66 -33.23
N THR A 555 12.25 -21.80 -34.56
CA THR A 555 13.30 -22.52 -35.30
C THR A 555 14.17 -21.55 -36.09
N ASP A 556 15.44 -21.90 -36.25
CA ASP A 556 16.36 -21.19 -37.13
C ASP A 556 16.05 -21.43 -38.62
N ILE A 557 16.85 -20.82 -39.52
CA ILE A 557 16.73 -20.98 -40.98
C ILE A 557 16.89 -22.43 -41.47
N SER A 558 17.42 -23.32 -40.64
CA SER A 558 17.57 -24.75 -40.94
C SER A 558 16.41 -25.60 -40.41
N GLY A 559 15.42 -24.97 -39.77
CA GLY A 559 14.29 -25.63 -39.15
C GLY A 559 14.61 -26.29 -37.80
N LYS A 560 15.78 -26.01 -37.22
CA LYS A 560 16.16 -26.53 -35.90
C LYS A 560 15.70 -25.59 -34.79
N PRO A 561 15.26 -26.11 -33.63
CA PRO A 561 14.90 -25.25 -32.50
C PRO A 561 16.08 -24.35 -32.08
N VAL A 562 15.81 -23.06 -31.86
CA VAL A 562 16.81 -22.11 -31.35
C VAL A 562 17.27 -22.50 -29.95
N HIS A 563 16.36 -23.04 -29.14
CA HIS A 563 16.62 -23.55 -27.79
C HIS A 563 16.40 -25.07 -27.75
N PRO A 564 17.35 -25.90 -28.23
CA PRO A 564 17.15 -27.34 -28.38
C PRO A 564 16.89 -28.07 -27.06
N VAL A 565 17.57 -27.68 -25.98
CA VAL A 565 17.37 -28.27 -24.63
C VAL A 565 15.95 -28.03 -24.13
N LEU A 566 15.42 -26.81 -24.31
CA LEU A 566 14.06 -26.49 -23.87
C LEU A 566 13.02 -27.18 -24.76
N ALA A 567 13.24 -27.23 -26.07
CA ALA A 567 12.36 -27.94 -26.98
C ALA A 567 12.27 -29.44 -26.64
N GLU A 568 13.41 -30.07 -26.33
CA GLU A 568 13.48 -31.46 -25.85
C GLU A 568 12.81 -31.63 -24.48
N ALA A 569 13.06 -30.71 -23.54
CA ALA A 569 12.45 -30.75 -22.21
C ALA A 569 10.91 -30.61 -22.28
N VAL A 570 10.40 -29.77 -23.18
CA VAL A 570 8.96 -29.66 -23.44
C VAL A 570 8.43 -30.97 -24.05
N ALA A 571 9.10 -31.51 -25.07
CA ALA A 571 8.69 -32.75 -25.73
C ALA A 571 8.69 -33.97 -24.79
N SER A 572 9.58 -33.99 -23.80
CA SER A 572 9.71 -35.05 -22.80
C SER A 572 8.89 -34.81 -21.52
N GLY A 573 8.21 -33.67 -21.40
CA GLY A 573 7.42 -33.32 -20.21
C GLY A 573 8.25 -32.90 -18.99
N HIS A 574 9.52 -32.57 -19.18
CA HIS A 574 10.40 -31.99 -18.16
C HIS A 574 10.25 -30.47 -18.03
N LEU A 575 9.72 -29.79 -19.05
CA LEU A 575 9.28 -28.40 -18.98
C LEU A 575 7.79 -28.32 -19.34
N ILE A 576 6.95 -27.88 -18.41
CA ILE A 576 5.50 -27.84 -18.56
C ILE A 576 5.05 -26.38 -18.64
N LEU A 577 4.53 -25.98 -19.80
CA LEU A 577 4.02 -24.64 -20.10
C LEU A 577 2.54 -24.69 -20.51
N PRO A 578 1.75 -23.59 -20.34
CA PRO A 578 0.29 -23.63 -20.54
C PRO A 578 -0.12 -23.95 -21.95
N VAL A 579 0.70 -23.47 -22.87
CA VAL A 579 0.39 -23.44 -24.29
C VAL A 579 0.84 -24.74 -24.96
N ILE A 580 1.64 -25.59 -24.30
CA ILE A 580 2.42 -26.63 -24.99
C ILE A 580 2.28 -28.04 -24.41
N ALA A 581 1.93 -28.22 -23.12
CA ALA A 581 2.01 -29.55 -22.48
C ALA A 581 0.66 -30.15 -22.05
N ASN A 582 0.49 -31.45 -22.29
CA ASN A 582 -0.52 -32.29 -21.63
C ASN A 582 0.09 -32.63 -20.28
N ALA A 583 -0.28 -31.88 -19.25
CA ALA A 583 -0.02 -32.34 -17.91
C ALA A 583 -1.19 -33.26 -17.52
N ASP A 584 -0.95 -34.57 -17.57
CA ASP A 584 -1.72 -35.50 -16.74
C ASP A 584 -1.60 -35.04 -15.27
N GLU A 585 -2.71 -35.12 -14.52
CA GLU A 585 -2.91 -34.54 -13.18
C GLU A 585 -1.63 -34.46 -12.32
N LEU A 586 -1.00 -33.27 -12.29
CA LEU A 586 -0.01 -32.96 -11.27
C LEU A 586 -0.76 -32.81 -9.94
N ASP A 587 -0.61 -33.79 -9.05
CA ASP A 587 -1.15 -33.73 -7.70
C ASP A 587 -0.21 -32.93 -6.79
N TRP A 588 -0.49 -31.64 -6.67
CA TRP A 588 0.22 -30.72 -5.76
C TRP A 588 -0.30 -30.79 -4.32
N GLY A 589 -1.27 -31.66 -4.03
CA GLY A 589 -1.97 -31.70 -2.75
C GLY A 589 -2.73 -30.39 -2.48
N GLU A 590 -2.51 -29.81 -1.29
CA GLU A 590 -3.17 -28.56 -0.86
C GLU A 590 -2.43 -27.28 -1.32
N VAL A 591 -1.23 -27.42 -1.88
CA VAL A 591 -0.40 -26.28 -2.25
C VAL A 591 -0.81 -25.73 -3.62
N ASN A 592 -1.01 -24.42 -3.70
CA ASN A 592 -1.37 -23.68 -4.90
C ASN A 592 -0.20 -22.74 -5.23
N PHE A 593 0.20 -22.66 -6.51
CA PHE A 593 1.33 -21.82 -6.96
C PHE A 593 0.90 -20.74 -7.95
N SER A 594 -0.30 -20.20 -7.77
CA SER A 594 -0.80 -19.07 -8.53
C SER A 594 -0.36 -17.73 -7.95
N SER A 595 -0.48 -16.65 -8.72
CA SER A 595 -0.13 -15.31 -8.25
C SER A 595 -0.92 -14.90 -6.98
N CYS A 596 -2.17 -15.40 -6.84
CA CYS A 596 -3.02 -15.14 -5.67
C CYS A 596 -2.61 -15.89 -4.40
N SER A 597 -1.81 -16.94 -4.54
CA SER A 597 -1.27 -17.72 -3.42
C SER A 597 0.07 -17.18 -2.90
N LEU A 598 0.77 -16.38 -3.71
CA LEU A 598 2.07 -15.80 -3.35
C LEU A 598 2.07 -15.01 -2.04
N PRO A 599 1.03 -14.22 -1.66
CA PRO A 599 1.02 -13.55 -0.37
C PRO A 599 1.20 -14.53 0.80
N GLN A 600 0.51 -15.68 0.77
CA GLN A 600 0.63 -16.69 1.81
C GLN A 600 2.01 -17.36 1.78
N ILE A 601 2.50 -17.74 0.60
CA ILE A 601 3.84 -18.36 0.46
C ILE A 601 4.94 -17.43 0.98
N VAL A 602 4.80 -16.13 0.74
CA VAL A 602 5.72 -15.10 1.21
C VAL A 602 5.62 -14.90 2.72
N ASP A 603 4.41 -14.91 3.29
CA ASP A 603 4.24 -14.87 4.74
C ASP A 603 4.81 -16.12 5.43
N ASP A 604 4.61 -17.31 4.85
CA ASP A 604 5.19 -18.56 5.34
C ASP A 604 6.73 -18.50 5.33
N PHE A 605 7.31 -17.94 4.26
CA PHE A 605 8.75 -17.66 4.21
C PHE A 605 9.19 -16.69 5.31
N TYR A 606 8.45 -15.62 5.56
CA TYR A 606 8.77 -14.68 6.63
C TYR A 606 8.66 -15.29 8.03
N HIS A 607 7.70 -16.18 8.25
CA HIS A 607 7.60 -16.96 9.48
C HIS A 607 8.81 -17.90 9.64
N ALA A 608 9.22 -18.58 8.56
CA ALA A 608 10.40 -19.44 8.56
C ALA A 608 11.70 -18.66 8.83
N LEU A 609 11.81 -17.43 8.32
CA LEU A 609 12.96 -16.55 8.57
C LEU A 609 13.07 -16.11 10.04
N GLY A 610 11.97 -16.17 10.79
CA GLY A 610 11.89 -15.77 12.19
C GLY A 610 11.89 -14.25 12.41
N GLN A 611 11.71 -13.82 13.66
CA GLN A 611 11.78 -12.42 14.06
C GLN A 611 13.22 -12.02 14.41
N PRO A 612 13.68 -10.80 14.09
CA PRO A 612 15.00 -10.34 14.47
C PRO A 612 15.08 -10.17 15.99
N GLY A 613 15.92 -10.99 16.64
CA GLY A 613 16.34 -10.79 18.04
C GLY A 613 15.46 -11.38 19.15
N THR A 614 14.84 -12.56 18.94
CA THR A 614 14.42 -13.43 20.05
C THR A 614 15.56 -14.27 20.59
#